data_AF-A0A8T4EPK5-F1
#
_entry.id   AF-A0A8T4EPK5-F1
#
_cell.length_a   1.000
_cell.length_b   1.000
_cell.length_c   1.000
_cell.angle_alpha   90.00
_cell.angle_beta   90.00
_cell.angle_gamma   90.00
#
_symmetry.space_group_name_H-M   'P 1'
#
loop_
_entity.id
_entity.type
_entity.pdbx_description
1 polymer ?
#
loop_
_entity_poly.entity_id
_entity_poly.type
_entity_poly.pdbx_seq_one_letter_code
_entity_poly.pdbx_strand_id
1 'polypeptide(L)'
;MVERVEIFGIEEKELEGFLHALSNLYNSKTKFYESGINLLLSNELDSKQVLFITHLYTISTGIILLFVEYLKDLNTASFKIHAFRPFLASQTTYEFAEKKLKETLEYFKDKDMKPFALEAIIDVFICPNCNARYSSRILRMRDDGYIECQNCGKYVFVRKSEDTPESQSVQV
;
A
#
# COMPACT_ATOMS: atom_id res chain seq x y z
N MET A 1 24.21 -5.96 1.58
CA MET A 1 23.73 -7.30 1.19
C MET A 1 22.43 -7.07 0.42
N VAL A 2 22.18 -7.77 -0.68
CA VAL A 2 20.93 -7.56 -1.42
C VAL A 2 19.88 -8.48 -0.83
N GLU A 3 18.86 -7.91 -0.20
CA GLU A 3 17.74 -8.68 0.34
C GLU A 3 16.71 -8.94 -0.76
N ARG A 4 16.27 -10.20 -0.87
CA ARG A 4 15.27 -10.63 -1.86
C ARG A 4 14.10 -11.33 -1.16
N VAL A 5 12.89 -11.01 -1.60
CA VAL A 5 11.63 -11.63 -1.14
C VAL A 5 10.81 -12.02 -2.36
N GLU A 6 10.18 -13.19 -2.35
CA GLU A 6 9.27 -13.64 -3.41
C GLU A 6 7.89 -13.91 -2.80
N ILE A 7 6.83 -13.45 -3.48
CA ILE A 7 5.43 -13.72 -3.15
C ILE A 7 4.80 -14.41 -4.36
N PHE A 8 4.20 -15.59 -4.12
CA PHE A 8 3.60 -16.43 -5.16
C PHE A 8 2.07 -16.32 -5.13
N GLY A 9 1.44 -16.45 -6.30
CA GLY A 9 -0.02 -16.48 -6.43
C GLY A 9 -0.70 -15.14 -6.14
N ILE A 10 0.03 -14.03 -6.25
CA ILE A 10 -0.52 -12.67 -6.10
C ILE A 10 -0.97 -12.16 -7.46
N GLU A 11 -2.22 -11.70 -7.57
CA GLU A 11 -2.70 -11.10 -8.82
C GLU A 11 -2.10 -9.69 -9.03
N GLU A 12 -2.05 -9.23 -10.28
CA GLU A 12 -1.44 -7.93 -10.63
C GLU A 12 -2.08 -6.77 -9.86
N LYS A 13 -3.42 -6.72 -9.80
CA LYS A 13 -4.16 -5.70 -9.05
C LYS A 13 -3.92 -5.76 -7.54
N GLU A 14 -3.75 -6.96 -7.00
CA GLU A 14 -3.40 -7.17 -5.59
C GLU A 14 -2.01 -6.62 -5.29
N LEU A 15 -1.05 -6.89 -6.18
CA LEU A 15 0.31 -6.39 -6.07
C LEU A 15 0.33 -4.86 -6.11
N GLU A 16 -0.36 -4.23 -7.06
CA GLU A 16 -0.43 -2.77 -7.18
C GLU A 16 -1.00 -2.14 -5.90
N GLY A 17 -2.14 -2.64 -5.41
CA GLY A 17 -2.74 -2.13 -4.19
C GLY A 17 -1.87 -2.36 -2.96
N PHE A 18 -1.17 -3.50 -2.90
CA PHE A 18 -0.23 -3.81 -1.84
C PHE A 18 0.94 -2.84 -1.84
N LEU A 19 1.53 -2.58 -3.01
CA LEU A 19 2.63 -1.64 -3.20
C LEU A 19 2.22 -0.20 -2.84
N HIS A 20 0.99 0.19 -3.16
CA HIS A 20 0.42 1.48 -2.74
C HIS A 20 0.24 1.56 -1.21
N ALA A 21 -0.11 0.45 -0.56
CA ALA A 21 -0.27 0.39 0.90
C ALA A 21 1.06 0.20 1.66
N LEU A 22 2.15 -0.18 0.98
CA LEU A 22 3.38 -0.67 1.60
C LEU A 22 4.00 0.30 2.61
N SER A 23 4.03 1.61 2.33
CA SER A 23 4.52 2.61 3.29
C SER A 23 3.72 2.59 4.59
N ASN A 24 2.39 2.51 4.48
CA ASN A 24 1.50 2.49 5.65
C ASN A 24 1.66 1.18 6.43
N LEU A 25 1.81 0.06 5.73
CA LEU A 25 2.04 -1.25 6.36
C LEU A 25 3.37 -1.26 7.12
N TYR A 26 4.44 -0.75 6.51
CA TYR A 26 5.73 -0.57 7.16
C TYR A 26 5.60 0.33 8.40
N ASN A 27 4.99 1.51 8.26
CA ASN A 27 4.86 2.51 9.32
C ASN A 27 3.96 2.04 10.47
N SER A 28 2.93 1.23 10.19
CA SER A 28 2.07 0.65 11.24
C SER A 28 2.83 -0.28 12.19
N LYS A 29 3.94 -0.85 11.71
CA LYS A 29 4.86 -1.69 12.50
C LYS A 29 6.00 -0.88 13.10
N THR A 30 6.09 0.44 12.88
CA THR A 30 7.10 1.32 13.49
C THR A 30 6.74 1.69 14.91
N LYS A 31 7.72 1.53 15.82
CA LYS A 31 7.62 2.08 17.16
C LYS A 31 7.77 3.59 17.08
N PHE A 32 7.29 4.31 18.10
CA PHE A 32 7.28 5.77 18.14
C PHE A 32 8.64 6.45 17.85
N TYR A 33 9.75 5.76 18.15
CA TYR A 33 11.11 6.27 17.94
C TYR A 33 11.78 5.80 16.64
N GLU A 34 11.10 4.97 15.84
CA GLU A 34 11.62 4.47 14.56
C GLU A 34 11.17 5.37 13.43
N SER A 35 12.05 5.60 12.45
CA SER A 35 11.69 6.39 11.27
C SER A 35 10.79 5.58 10.33
N GLY A 36 9.67 6.17 9.95
CA GLY A 36 8.83 5.64 8.88
C GLY A 36 9.44 5.84 7.50
N ILE A 37 8.87 5.16 6.51
CA ILE A 37 9.19 5.34 5.10
C ILE A 37 8.09 6.16 4.41
N ASN A 38 8.49 6.98 3.42
CA ASN A 38 7.56 7.71 2.56
C ASN A 38 7.94 7.50 1.11
N LEU A 39 6.97 7.10 0.27
CA LEU A 39 7.17 6.94 -1.17
C LEU A 39 7.41 8.32 -1.79
N LEU A 40 8.55 8.50 -2.45
CA LEU A 40 8.87 9.71 -3.20
C LEU A 40 8.56 9.57 -4.68
N LEU A 41 8.92 8.43 -5.26
CA LEU A 41 8.82 8.18 -6.69
C LEU A 41 8.43 6.72 -6.89
N SER A 42 7.51 6.51 -7.83
CA SER A 42 7.22 5.21 -8.40
C SER A 42 7.38 5.33 -9.92
N ASN A 43 8.02 4.34 -10.52
CA ASN A 43 8.10 4.19 -11.97
C ASN A 43 7.79 2.75 -12.34
N GLU A 44 7.16 2.58 -13.49
CA GLU A 44 6.64 1.32 -13.95
C GLU A 44 7.02 1.10 -15.41
N LEU A 45 7.44 -0.12 -15.72
CA LEU A 45 7.68 -0.60 -17.07
C LEU A 45 6.89 -1.89 -17.26
N ASP A 46 5.81 -1.77 -18.01
CA ASP A 46 4.91 -2.89 -18.28
C ASP A 46 5.22 -3.53 -19.65
N SER A 47 5.22 -4.86 -19.66
CA SER A 47 5.33 -5.69 -20.86
C SER A 47 4.32 -6.83 -20.80
N LYS A 48 4.12 -7.53 -21.91
CA LYS A 48 3.13 -8.62 -21.98
C LYS A 48 3.35 -9.75 -20.97
N GLN A 49 4.59 -9.97 -20.54
CA GLN A 49 4.96 -11.11 -19.67
C GLN A 49 5.44 -10.67 -18.29
N VAL A 50 6.03 -9.49 -18.21
CA VAL A 50 6.70 -9.01 -16.99
C VAL A 50 6.33 -7.56 -16.73
N LEU A 51 6.04 -7.27 -15.48
CA LEU A 51 5.86 -5.92 -14.96
C LEU A 51 7.04 -5.58 -14.04
N PHE A 52 7.78 -4.52 -14.37
CA PHE A 52 8.88 -4.02 -13.54
C PHE A 52 8.47 -2.72 -12.86
N ILE A 53 8.54 -2.68 -11.53
CA ILE A 53 8.21 -1.50 -10.73
C ILE A 53 9.44 -1.09 -9.92
N THR A 54 9.75 0.21 -9.91
CA THR A 54 10.79 0.78 -9.06
C THR A 54 10.18 1.82 -8.13
N HIS A 55 10.27 1.58 -6.83
CA HIS A 55 9.85 2.53 -5.81
C HIS A 55 11.07 3.11 -5.09
N LEU A 56 11.10 4.43 -4.97
CA LEU A 56 12.06 5.17 -4.15
C LEU A 56 11.34 5.71 -2.92
N TYR A 57 11.76 5.25 -1.76
CA TYR A 57 11.28 5.73 -0.46
C TYR A 57 12.35 6.60 0.21
N THR A 58 11.90 7.55 1.03
CA THR A 58 12.75 8.23 2.02
C THR A 58 12.58 7.65 3.39
N ILE A 59 13.66 7.66 4.18
CA ILE A 59 13.66 7.32 5.61
C ILE A 59 14.64 8.21 6.35
N SER A 60 14.14 9.13 7.19
CA SER A 60 14.98 10.10 7.91
C SER A 60 16.00 10.78 6.98
N THR A 61 17.30 10.45 7.10
CA THR A 61 18.40 10.97 6.27
C THR A 61 18.80 10.03 5.13
N GLY A 62 17.90 9.16 4.68
CA GLY A 62 18.19 8.03 3.83
C GLY A 62 17.19 7.81 2.71
N ILE A 63 17.55 6.92 1.78
CA ILE A 63 16.64 6.43 0.75
C ILE A 63 16.63 4.91 0.70
N ILE A 64 15.50 4.33 0.30
CA ILE A 64 15.33 2.91 0.01
C ILE A 64 14.80 2.78 -1.42
N LEU A 65 15.52 2.06 -2.26
CA LEU A 65 15.03 1.58 -3.55
C LEU A 65 14.45 0.18 -3.37
N LEU A 66 13.23 0.00 -3.83
CA LEU A 66 12.55 -1.28 -3.95
C LEU A 66 12.33 -1.55 -5.43
N PHE A 67 12.97 -2.60 -5.94
CA PHE A 67 12.70 -3.12 -7.27
C PHE A 67 11.73 -4.29 -7.15
N VAL A 68 10.70 -4.30 -7.99
CA VAL A 68 9.71 -5.35 -8.07
C VAL A 68 9.70 -5.88 -9.50
N GLU A 69 9.82 -7.18 -9.63
CA GLU A 69 9.68 -7.90 -10.89
C GLU A 69 8.49 -8.85 -10.73
N TYR A 70 7.44 -8.64 -11.51
CA TYR A 70 6.23 -9.43 -11.47
C TYR A 70 6.07 -10.22 -12.76
N LEU A 71 6.11 -11.55 -12.65
CA LEU A 71 5.92 -12.50 -13.75
C LEU A 71 4.42 -12.80 -13.87
N LYS A 72 3.77 -12.26 -14.91
CA LYS A 72 2.30 -12.27 -15.07
C LYS A 72 1.74 -13.66 -15.30
N ASP A 73 2.49 -14.52 -15.97
CA ASP A 73 2.11 -15.91 -16.24
C ASP A 73 2.18 -16.80 -14.99
N LEU A 74 3.07 -16.47 -14.05
CA LEU A 74 3.27 -17.20 -12.81
C LEU A 74 2.61 -16.55 -11.59
N ASN A 75 1.97 -15.38 -11.75
CA ASN A 75 1.45 -14.56 -10.65
C ASN A 75 2.46 -14.43 -9.50
N THR A 76 3.73 -14.16 -9.84
CA THR A 76 4.84 -14.19 -8.88
C THR A 76 5.57 -12.86 -8.86
N ALA A 77 5.63 -12.23 -7.69
CA ALA A 77 6.34 -10.96 -7.49
C ALA A 77 7.65 -11.21 -6.73
N SER A 78 8.77 -10.77 -7.32
CA SER A 78 10.10 -10.78 -6.72
C SER A 78 10.51 -9.35 -6.34
N PHE A 79 10.80 -9.15 -5.07
CA PHE A 79 11.16 -7.87 -4.47
C PHE A 79 12.64 -7.85 -4.14
N LYS A 80 13.32 -6.78 -4.51
CA LYS A 80 14.75 -6.56 -4.23
C LYS A 80 14.93 -5.19 -3.59
N ILE A 81 15.50 -5.19 -2.39
CA ILE A 81 15.60 -4.01 -1.53
C ILE A 81 17.04 -3.49 -1.52
N HIS A 82 17.20 -2.18 -1.65
CA HIS A 82 18.47 -1.47 -1.49
C HIS A 82 18.29 -0.18 -0.71
N ALA A 83 18.89 -0.07 0.47
CA ALA A 83 18.97 1.18 1.21
C ALA A 83 20.31 1.87 0.94
N PHE A 84 20.26 3.18 0.71
CA PHE A 84 21.44 4.00 0.48
C PHE A 84 21.58 5.06 1.57
N ARG A 85 22.85 5.27 1.95
CA ARG A 85 23.30 6.29 2.87
C ARG A 85 23.93 7.46 2.08
N PRO A 86 23.42 8.69 2.19
CA PRO A 86 24.24 9.86 1.94
C PRO A 86 25.27 10.02 3.09
N PHE A 87 26.49 10.40 2.72
CA PHE A 87 27.82 10.17 3.33
C PHE A 87 28.05 10.22 4.87
N LEU A 88 27.06 10.49 5.75
CA LEU A 88 27.30 10.83 7.17
C LEU A 88 26.42 10.12 8.22
N ALA A 89 25.50 9.22 7.85
CA ALA A 89 24.63 8.55 8.83
C ALA A 89 25.20 7.22 9.38
N SER A 90 24.70 6.74 10.52
CA SER A 90 25.10 5.47 11.13
C SER A 90 24.58 4.27 10.32
N GLN A 91 25.46 3.30 10.05
CA GLN A 91 25.16 2.09 9.24
C GLN A 91 23.96 1.28 9.78
N THR A 92 23.77 1.26 11.09
CA THR A 92 22.74 0.48 11.79
C THR A 92 21.30 0.84 11.42
N THR A 93 21.01 2.10 11.14
CA THR A 93 19.64 2.57 10.83
C THR A 93 19.15 2.01 9.49
N TYR A 94 20.05 1.81 8.54
CA TYR A 94 19.72 1.39 7.18
C TYR A 94 19.54 -0.12 7.07
N GLU A 95 20.47 -0.88 7.67
CA GLU A 95 20.33 -2.33 7.79
C GLU A 95 19.04 -2.70 8.53
N PHE A 96 18.68 -1.91 9.55
CA PHE A 96 17.39 -2.05 10.22
C PHE A 96 16.21 -1.78 9.29
N ALA A 97 16.28 -0.72 8.47
CA ALA A 97 15.21 -0.37 7.55
C ALA A 97 15.01 -1.41 6.43
N GLU A 98 16.09 -1.89 5.81
CA GLU A 98 16.05 -2.99 4.83
C GLU A 98 15.45 -4.24 5.45
N LYS A 99 15.99 -4.65 6.62
CA LYS A 99 15.52 -5.83 7.34
C LYS A 99 14.04 -5.72 7.68
N LYS A 100 13.59 -4.56 8.13
CA LYS A 100 12.18 -4.34 8.48
C LYS A 100 11.27 -4.33 7.28
N LEU A 101 11.70 -3.75 6.15
CA LEU A 101 10.93 -3.79 4.92
C LEU A 101 10.82 -5.23 4.42
N LYS A 102 11.91 -5.99 4.48
CA LYS A 102 11.92 -7.43 4.23
C LYS A 102 10.93 -8.18 5.13
N GLU A 103 11.00 -8.00 6.44
CA GLU A 103 10.08 -8.61 7.41
C GLU A 103 8.62 -8.23 7.12
N THR A 104 8.38 -7.00 6.64
CA THR A 104 7.06 -6.55 6.23
C THR A 104 6.58 -7.33 5.01
N LEU A 105 7.39 -7.48 3.97
CA LEU A 105 7.07 -8.27 2.78
C LEU A 105 6.90 -9.76 3.12
N GLU A 106 7.79 -10.33 3.94
CA GLU A 106 7.75 -11.73 4.35
C GLU A 106 6.50 -12.06 5.15
N TYR A 107 6.05 -11.17 6.02
CA TYR A 107 4.78 -11.33 6.76
C TYR A 107 3.58 -11.54 5.84
N PHE A 108 3.63 -11.01 4.62
CA PHE A 108 2.55 -11.06 3.65
C PHE A 108 2.67 -12.19 2.62
N LYS A 109 3.75 -12.98 2.62
CA LYS A 109 3.93 -14.11 1.69
C LYS A 109 2.77 -15.11 1.70
N ASP A 110 2.24 -15.40 2.88
CA ASP A 110 1.21 -16.40 3.11
C ASP A 110 -0.15 -15.78 3.49
N LYS A 111 -0.33 -14.48 3.21
CA LYS A 111 -1.56 -13.76 3.55
C LYS A 111 -2.43 -13.60 2.31
N ASP A 112 -3.73 -13.56 2.55
CA ASP A 112 -4.69 -13.20 1.51
C ASP A 112 -4.46 -11.74 1.11
N MET A 113 -4.09 -11.54 -0.15
CA MET A 113 -3.81 -10.23 -0.73
C MET A 113 -5.01 -9.61 -1.44
N LYS A 114 -6.13 -10.34 -1.54
CA LYS A 114 -7.39 -9.82 -2.10
C LYS A 114 -7.86 -8.50 -1.52
N PRO A 115 -7.68 -8.20 -0.22
CA PRO A 115 -8.03 -6.88 0.33
C PRO A 115 -7.27 -5.72 -0.34
N PHE A 116 -6.15 -6.00 -1.01
CA PHE A 116 -5.39 -5.02 -1.78
C PHE A 116 -5.83 -4.93 -3.26
N ALA A 117 -6.52 -5.93 -3.82
CA ALA A 117 -6.93 -6.00 -5.23
C ALA A 117 -7.87 -4.89 -5.71
N LEU A 118 -8.39 -4.07 -4.79
CA LEU A 118 -9.58 -3.26 -5.04
C LEU A 118 -9.28 -2.11 -6.00
N GLU A 119 -9.84 -2.25 -7.21
CA GLU A 119 -10.19 -1.16 -8.11
C GLU A 119 -10.79 -0.01 -7.31
N ALA A 120 -10.29 1.18 -7.57
CA ALA A 120 -10.53 2.39 -6.83
C ALA A 120 -12.01 2.83 -6.85
N ILE A 121 -12.85 2.23 -5.99
CA ILE A 121 -13.99 2.97 -5.44
C ILE A 121 -13.41 3.87 -4.35
N ILE A 122 -12.85 5.02 -4.75
CA ILE A 122 -12.54 6.09 -3.81
C ILE A 122 -13.86 6.77 -3.47
N ASP A 123 -14.67 6.10 -2.65
CA ASP A 123 -15.78 6.76 -1.99
C ASP A 123 -15.19 7.76 -0.99
N VAL A 124 -15.21 9.04 -1.36
CA VAL A 124 -14.85 10.11 -0.43
C VAL A 124 -16.00 10.22 0.56
N PHE A 125 -15.77 9.77 1.78
CA PHE A 125 -16.72 9.98 2.87
C PHE A 125 -16.52 11.40 3.42
N ILE A 126 -17.58 12.20 3.39
CA ILE A 126 -17.61 13.54 3.99
C ILE A 126 -18.52 13.47 5.21
N CYS A 127 -17.98 13.78 6.39
CA CYS A 127 -18.78 13.80 7.62
C CYS A 127 -19.82 14.94 7.55
N PRO A 128 -21.13 14.67 7.66
CA PRO A 128 -22.17 15.70 7.60
C PRO A 128 -22.16 16.64 8.81
N ASN A 129 -21.46 16.28 9.90
CA ASN A 129 -21.41 17.07 11.12
C ASN A 129 -20.29 18.13 11.12
N CYS A 130 -19.15 17.85 10.50
CA CYS A 130 -17.97 18.71 10.58
C CYS A 130 -17.26 18.91 9.23
N ASN A 131 -17.78 18.34 8.14
CA ASN A 131 -17.23 18.39 6.79
C ASN A 131 -15.81 17.84 6.62
N ALA A 132 -15.31 17.10 7.61
CA ALA A 132 -14.05 16.37 7.47
C ALA A 132 -14.18 15.33 6.35
N ARG A 133 -13.18 15.29 5.47
CA ARG A 133 -13.14 14.40 4.30
C ARG A 133 -12.18 13.24 4.58
N TYR A 134 -12.64 12.04 4.32
CA TYR A 134 -11.90 10.82 4.51
C TYR A 134 -11.95 10.01 3.23
N SER A 135 -10.85 9.38 2.87
CA SER A 135 -10.93 8.23 1.97
C SER A 135 -11.62 7.12 2.75
N SER A 136 -12.70 6.54 2.20
CA SER A 136 -13.41 5.37 2.77
C SER A 136 -12.45 4.24 3.18
N ARG A 137 -11.25 4.17 2.56
CA ARG A 137 -10.14 3.28 2.88
C ARG A 137 -9.63 3.34 4.33
N ILE A 138 -9.77 4.48 5.03
CA ILE A 138 -9.12 4.74 6.34
C ILE A 138 -10.09 4.48 7.51
N LEU A 139 -11.37 4.32 7.22
CA LEU A 139 -12.41 4.33 8.24
C LEU A 139 -12.82 2.91 8.60
N ARG A 140 -12.60 2.53 9.86
CA ARG A 140 -13.15 1.29 10.42
C ARG A 140 -14.68 1.43 10.48
N MET A 141 -15.35 0.85 9.50
CA MET A 141 -16.80 0.69 9.51
C MET A 141 -17.17 -0.38 10.53
N ARG A 142 -18.21 -0.11 11.32
CA ARG A 142 -18.82 -1.09 12.22
C ARG A 142 -19.76 -2.01 11.45
N ASP A 143 -20.10 -3.15 12.04
CA ASP A 143 -21.00 -4.15 11.44
C ASP A 143 -22.41 -3.62 11.16
N ASP A 144 -22.80 -2.52 11.81
CA ASP A 144 -24.08 -1.81 11.64
C ASP A 144 -24.06 -0.74 10.52
N GLY A 145 -22.94 -0.60 9.79
CA GLY A 145 -22.78 0.38 8.72
C GLY A 145 -22.48 1.81 9.20
N TYR A 146 -22.15 2.01 10.48
CA TYR A 146 -21.72 3.30 10.99
C TYR A 146 -20.20 3.45 11.02
N ILE A 147 -19.74 4.68 10.80
CA ILE A 147 -18.34 5.10 10.91
C ILE A 147 -18.23 6.18 11.98
N GLU A 148 -17.25 6.06 12.87
CA GLU A 148 -16.88 7.15 13.77
C GLU A 148 -16.02 8.19 13.06
N CYS A 149 -16.48 9.44 13.01
CA CYS A 149 -15.70 10.53 12.48
C CYS A 149 -14.51 10.84 13.40
N GLN A 150 -13.29 10.61 12.92
CA GLN A 150 -12.05 10.86 13.68
C GLN A 150 -11.85 12.34 14.08
N ASN A 151 -12.57 13.28 13.47
CA ASN A 151 -12.48 14.72 13.77
C ASN A 151 -13.49 15.18 14.83
N CYS A 152 -14.73 14.67 14.83
CA CYS A 152 -15.78 15.12 15.75
C CYS A 152 -16.35 14.04 16.69
N GLY A 153 -15.87 12.80 16.59
CA GLY A 153 -16.31 11.66 17.41
C GLY A 153 -17.74 11.18 17.14
N LYS A 154 -18.47 11.80 16.20
CA LYS A 154 -19.85 11.40 15.88
C LYS A 154 -19.89 10.22 14.93
N TYR A 155 -20.81 9.31 15.17
CA TYR A 155 -21.12 8.21 14.27
C TYR A 155 -21.96 8.68 13.09
N VAL A 156 -21.59 8.23 11.89
CA VAL A 156 -22.27 8.57 10.65
C VAL A 156 -22.58 7.29 9.91
N PHE A 157 -23.83 7.13 9.49
CA PHE A 157 -24.24 6.00 8.68
C PHE A 157 -23.71 6.15 7.26
N VAL A 158 -23.05 5.11 6.75
CA VAL A 158 -22.58 5.04 5.37
C VAL A 158 -23.24 3.83 4.73
N ARG A 159 -24.08 4.05 3.72
CA ARG A 159 -24.62 2.93 2.93
C ARG A 159 -23.45 2.29 2.20
N LYS A 160 -23.25 0.98 2.38
CA LYS A 160 -22.45 0.21 1.44
C LYS A 160 -23.06 0.40 0.06
N SER A 161 -22.25 0.84 -0.90
CA SER A 161 -22.57 0.88 -2.32
C SER A 161 -22.61 -0.56 -2.84
N GLU A 162 -23.56 -1.35 -2.36
CA GLU A 162 -24.03 -2.54 -3.06
C GLU A 162 -25.14 -2.05 -4.00
N ASP A 163 -25.00 -2.34 -5.30
CA ASP A 163 -25.84 -1.92 -6.44
C ASP A 163 -25.43 -0.63 -7.17
N THR A 164 -24.40 -0.72 -8.02
CA THR A 164 -24.33 0.12 -9.22
C THR A 164 -25.25 -0.50 -10.28
N PRO A 165 -26.35 0.14 -10.72
CA PRO A 165 -27.12 -0.35 -11.85
C PRO A 165 -26.27 -0.23 -13.12
N GLU A 166 -26.29 -1.28 -13.94
CA GLU A 166 -25.71 -1.31 -15.29
C GLU A 166 -26.04 -0.01 -16.03
N SER A 167 -24.98 0.67 -16.47
CA SER A 167 -25.04 1.84 -17.33
C SER A 167 -25.96 1.58 -18.52
N GLN A 168 -27.13 2.21 -18.51
CA GLN A 168 -28.01 2.26 -19.67
C GLN A 168 -27.25 2.86 -20.85
N SER A 169 -27.15 2.07 -21.92
CA SER A 169 -26.66 2.49 -23.22
C SER A 169 -27.53 3.61 -23.77
N VAL A 170 -26.95 4.80 -23.91
CA VAL A 170 -27.52 5.87 -24.73
C VAL A 170 -27.36 5.43 -26.19
N GLN A 171 -28.44 4.96 -26.80
CA GLN A 171 -28.54 4.93 -28.26
C GLN A 171 -28.77 6.36 -28.75
N VAL A 172 -27.84 6.85 -29.58
CA VAL A 172 -28.03 8.03 -30.43
C VAL A 172 -28.24 7.53 -31.85
#